data_AF-A0A5E4HNC0-F1
#
_entry.id   AF-A0A5E4HNC0-F1
#
_cell.length_a   1.000
_cell.length_b   1.000
_cell.length_c   1.000
_cell.angle_alpha   90.00
_cell.angle_beta   90.00
_cell.angle_gamma   90.00
#
_symmetry.space_group_name_H-M   'P 1'
#
loop_
_entity.id
_entity.type
_entity.pdbx_description
1 polymer ?
#
loop_
_entity_poly.entity_id
_entity_poly.type
_entity_poly.pdbx_seq_one_letter_code
_entity_poly.pdbx_strand_id
1 'polypeptide(L)'
;MMKNPDNGRDFSIAVGIIVIVFFLIGGAFGVSIPEAGSDYIQYGSTPSVLKYIVVSPSPSTTLTVGQTQNITSRAYDQYNNPMAGVDISWTVSNIGVGNVIPVIARTDVTGGVTSTFTALVKGIAVVNASNASVVSNNITLIVKAVNPGIKVTYPNGGEKWIRGTTQTIKWNSTGIPGAYVKIELLKSGIFNRVIVASTLNDGSHPWFIPAAQVPGTDYKVKITSTANAAYNDTSDSSFTILPPSFKVTSPNGPESWIRGTTQTIRWNSTESPGTYVKIELLKPGKANQLIISATLNDGSHPWSIPALQAPGSDYKVKITSTINASNNDMSDNNFTIPAPSFKVISPNGPESWIRGTTQTIKWNSTENPKGYVKIELLKPGKPNQLIILATLNDGSHPWLIPAAQVAGTDYKVKITSTANVSNSDTSDNNFTIPVPSYTIVSPIGGNNWKIGTTRIINWTSTENPKGYVKIELLKAGVLNRVIALSTLNDGSQTWAIPTIQTPGSDYKIRITSTSNPVYTNSSSNFSISS
;
A
#
# COMPACT_ATOMS: atom_id res chain seq x y z
N MET A 1 -12.97 -22.34 22.19
CA MET A 1 -12.61 -22.70 20.81
C MET A 1 -11.09 -22.85 20.74
N MET A 2 -10.61 -24.07 20.92
CA MET A 2 -9.23 -24.43 20.59
C MET A 2 -9.15 -24.63 19.08
N LYS A 3 -8.24 -23.93 18.42
CA LYS A 3 -7.85 -24.20 17.03
C LYS A 3 -6.33 -24.14 16.95
N ASN A 4 -5.75 -25.32 16.78
CA ASN A 4 -4.50 -25.52 16.07
C ASN A 4 -4.75 -25.20 14.57
N PRO A 5 -3.73 -24.79 13.78
CA PRO A 5 -2.98 -25.83 13.08
C PRO A 5 -1.47 -25.59 12.95
N ASP A 6 -0.79 -26.73 12.99
CA ASP A 6 0.61 -26.97 12.65
C ASP A 6 0.95 -26.67 11.18
N ASN A 7 2.15 -26.13 10.98
CA ASN A 7 2.84 -26.08 9.69
C ASN A 7 4.08 -26.99 9.69
N GLY A 8 3.98 -28.07 8.94
CA GLY A 8 4.99 -28.64 8.05
C GLY A 8 6.45 -28.73 8.51
N ARG A 9 6.87 -29.95 8.87
CA ARG A 9 8.21 -30.46 8.53
C ARG A 9 8.08 -31.87 7.97
N ASP A 10 8.35 -32.00 6.68
CA ASP A 10 8.59 -33.28 6.02
C ASP A 10 10.01 -33.76 6.35
N PHE A 11 10.13 -34.93 6.98
CA PHE A 11 11.25 -35.86 6.77
C PHE A 11 10.73 -37.29 7.00
N SER A 12 10.58 -38.01 5.89
CA SER A 12 10.19 -39.42 5.87
C SER A 12 11.37 -40.31 6.31
N ILE A 13 11.15 -41.13 7.34
CA ILE A 13 11.97 -42.29 7.70
C ILE A 13 11.05 -43.50 7.58
N ALA A 14 11.36 -44.42 6.67
CA ALA A 14 10.71 -45.72 6.58
C ALA A 14 11.66 -46.79 7.15
N VAL A 15 11.26 -47.37 8.29
CA VAL A 15 11.80 -48.62 8.84
C VAL A 15 10.77 -49.71 8.56
N GLY A 16 11.19 -50.80 7.91
CA GLY A 16 10.38 -51.99 7.72
C GLY A 16 11.16 -53.23 8.12
N ILE A 17 10.89 -53.74 9.32
CA ILE A 17 11.28 -55.08 9.77
C ILE A 17 10.07 -55.99 9.50
N ILE A 18 10.28 -57.09 8.77
CA ILE A 18 9.35 -58.23 8.73
C ILE A 18 10.16 -59.50 8.99
N VAL A 19 9.88 -60.10 10.14
CA VAL A 19 10.22 -61.47 10.52
C VAL A 19 8.97 -62.30 10.29
N ILE A 20 9.01 -63.32 9.44
CA ILE A 20 8.06 -64.44 9.48
C ILE A 20 8.83 -65.75 9.28
N VAL A 21 8.79 -66.55 10.34
CA VAL A 21 9.19 -67.96 10.44
C VAL A 21 8.03 -68.82 9.92
N PHE A 22 8.28 -69.89 9.16
CA PHE A 22 7.60 -71.18 9.37
C PHE A 22 8.40 -72.36 8.80
N PHE A 23 8.39 -73.44 9.58
CA PHE A 23 9.03 -74.74 9.42
C PHE A 23 8.46 -75.59 8.27
N LEU A 24 9.33 -76.43 7.70
CA LEU A 24 9.06 -77.55 6.79
C LEU A 24 8.32 -78.72 7.46
N ILE A 25 7.48 -79.42 6.68
CA ILE A 25 7.28 -80.88 6.56
C ILE A 25 6.15 -81.08 5.51
N GLY A 26 6.07 -82.02 4.57
CA GLY A 26 6.82 -83.19 4.15
C GLY A 26 5.96 -83.96 3.12
N GLY A 27 6.57 -84.81 2.29
CA GLY A 27 5.93 -85.79 1.38
C GLY A 27 5.78 -85.31 -0.08
N ALA A 28 6.08 -86.09 -1.13
CA ALA A 28 6.28 -87.52 -1.24
C ALA A 28 7.12 -87.88 -2.49
N PHE A 29 7.75 -89.07 -2.43
CA PHE A 29 8.14 -90.00 -3.49
C PHE A 29 7.73 -89.60 -4.93
N GLY A 30 8.57 -89.67 -5.96
CA GLY A 30 9.76 -90.46 -6.24
C GLY A 30 9.69 -90.81 -7.73
N VAL A 31 10.83 -90.86 -8.42
CA VAL A 31 11.19 -91.75 -9.54
C VAL A 31 12.46 -91.18 -10.16
N SER A 32 13.52 -91.97 -10.09
CA SER A 32 14.82 -91.78 -10.69
C SER A 32 14.82 -92.20 -12.16
N ILE A 33 15.53 -91.47 -13.02
CA ILE A 33 16.19 -91.99 -14.23
C ILE A 33 17.55 -91.27 -14.35
N PRO A 34 18.67 -91.95 -14.71
CA PRO A 34 20.01 -91.59 -14.26
C PRO A 34 20.89 -90.90 -15.31
N GLU A 35 22.12 -90.61 -14.86
CA GLU A 35 23.38 -90.49 -15.63
C GLU A 35 23.73 -89.13 -16.26
N ALA A 36 24.74 -88.47 -15.67
CA ALA A 36 26.04 -88.24 -16.31
C ALA A 36 26.97 -87.56 -15.31
N GLY A 37 28.12 -88.17 -15.05
CA GLY A 37 29.19 -87.55 -14.28
C GLY A 37 29.74 -86.31 -14.99
N SER A 38 30.18 -85.35 -14.20
CA SER A 38 31.35 -84.51 -14.51
C SER A 38 31.77 -83.78 -13.25
N ASP A 39 33.04 -83.96 -12.90
CA ASP A 39 33.75 -83.28 -11.83
C ASP A 39 33.50 -81.76 -11.87
N TYR A 40 33.01 -81.20 -10.76
CA TYR A 40 33.31 -79.81 -10.44
C TYR A 40 34.59 -79.78 -9.62
N ILE A 41 35.68 -79.50 -10.32
CA ILE A 41 36.98 -79.13 -9.76
C ILE A 41 36.76 -77.95 -8.81
N GLN A 42 37.03 -78.14 -7.51
CA GLN A 42 37.34 -77.03 -6.62
C GLN A 42 38.64 -76.40 -7.13
N TYR A 43 38.54 -75.25 -7.80
CA TYR A 43 39.69 -74.37 -7.92
C TYR A 43 40.01 -73.86 -6.52
N GLY A 44 41.12 -74.34 -5.95
CA GLY A 44 41.77 -73.67 -4.85
C GLY A 44 42.19 -72.27 -5.32
N SER A 45 41.35 -71.27 -5.06
CA SER A 45 41.73 -69.88 -5.26
C SER A 45 42.89 -69.58 -4.31
N THR A 46 44.04 -69.23 -4.86
CA THR A 46 45.14 -68.69 -4.05
C THR A 46 44.63 -67.48 -3.25
N PRO A 47 45.08 -67.28 -2.01
CA PRO A 47 44.65 -66.12 -1.22
C PRO A 47 44.91 -64.81 -2.00
N SER A 48 43.95 -63.87 -1.97
CA SER A 48 44.19 -62.52 -2.49
C SER A 48 45.33 -61.87 -1.72
N VAL A 49 46.33 -61.37 -2.43
CA VAL A 49 47.52 -60.70 -1.89
C VAL A 49 47.53 -59.27 -2.42
N LEU A 50 47.80 -58.32 -1.53
CA LEU A 50 47.93 -56.91 -1.88
C LEU A 50 49.02 -56.72 -2.94
N LYS A 51 48.63 -56.15 -4.09
CA LYS A 51 49.55 -55.94 -5.21
C LYS A 51 49.97 -54.48 -5.34
N TYR A 52 49.03 -53.54 -5.26
CA TYR A 52 49.34 -52.11 -5.35
C TYR A 52 48.27 -51.25 -4.66
N ILE A 53 48.66 -50.01 -4.33
CA ILE A 53 47.79 -48.99 -3.72
C ILE A 53 47.80 -47.76 -4.63
N VAL A 54 46.64 -47.13 -4.83
CA VAL A 54 46.50 -45.89 -5.59
C VAL A 54 46.06 -44.77 -4.66
N VAL A 55 46.72 -43.61 -4.72
CA VAL A 55 46.34 -42.39 -4.00
C VAL A 55 45.75 -41.34 -4.93
N SER A 56 44.71 -40.65 -4.46
CA SER A 56 44.03 -39.56 -5.15
C SER A 56 43.74 -38.38 -4.20
N PRO A 57 43.79 -37.11 -4.66
CA PRO A 57 44.23 -36.71 -6.00
C PRO A 57 45.74 -36.89 -6.20
N SER A 58 46.20 -37.01 -7.45
CA SER A 58 47.62 -37.17 -7.82
C SER A 58 47.82 -36.57 -9.22
N PRO A 59 48.98 -35.97 -9.55
CA PRO A 59 50.23 -35.97 -8.78
C PRO A 59 50.37 -34.79 -7.82
N SER A 60 49.55 -33.74 -7.92
CA SER A 60 49.68 -32.57 -7.05
C SER A 60 48.36 -31.85 -6.79
N THR A 61 48.33 -31.06 -5.71
CA THR A 61 47.22 -30.16 -5.36
C THR A 61 47.80 -28.93 -4.66
N THR A 62 47.21 -27.75 -4.93
CA THR A 62 47.62 -26.49 -4.30
C THR A 62 46.61 -26.09 -3.22
N LEU A 63 47.10 -25.76 -2.04
CA LEU A 63 46.33 -25.30 -0.89
C LEU A 63 46.82 -23.93 -0.43
N THR A 64 45.99 -23.21 0.32
CA THR A 64 46.45 -22.10 1.16
C THR A 64 46.53 -22.55 2.63
N VAL A 65 47.37 -21.89 3.43
CA VAL A 65 47.43 -22.13 4.88
C VAL A 65 46.04 -22.07 5.51
N GLY A 66 45.69 -23.09 6.31
CA GLY A 66 44.38 -23.27 6.95
C GLY A 66 43.38 -24.11 6.15
N GLN A 67 43.63 -24.41 4.88
CA GLN A 67 42.78 -25.32 4.10
C GLN A 67 43.07 -26.79 4.41
N THR A 68 42.07 -27.63 4.18
CA THR A 68 42.18 -29.09 4.28
C THR A 68 41.97 -29.75 2.92
N GLN A 69 42.65 -30.87 2.67
CA GLN A 69 42.47 -31.71 1.50
C GLN A 69 42.19 -33.15 1.92
N ASN A 70 41.08 -33.72 1.45
CA ASN A 70 40.85 -35.15 1.58
C ASN A 70 41.73 -35.91 0.59
N ILE A 71 42.47 -36.88 1.09
CA ILE A 71 43.33 -37.77 0.33
C ILE A 71 42.75 -39.17 0.47
N THR A 72 42.47 -39.82 -0.65
CA THR A 72 41.91 -41.17 -0.67
C THR A 72 42.96 -42.14 -1.17
N SER A 73 43.00 -43.33 -0.59
CA SER A 73 43.77 -44.46 -1.11
C SER A 73 42.86 -45.64 -1.42
N ARG A 74 43.20 -46.41 -2.46
CA ARG A 74 42.51 -47.64 -2.80
C ARG A 74 43.49 -48.79 -2.99
N ALA A 75 43.28 -49.88 -2.27
CA ALA A 75 44.10 -51.09 -2.30
C ALA A 75 43.55 -52.10 -3.31
N TYR A 76 44.44 -52.74 -4.08
CA TYR A 76 44.08 -53.73 -5.10
C TYR A 76 44.90 -55.01 -4.95
N ASP A 77 44.26 -56.14 -5.20
CA ASP A 77 44.91 -57.46 -5.23
C ASP A 77 45.62 -57.72 -6.57
N GLN A 78 46.26 -58.88 -6.68
CA GLN A 78 46.96 -59.32 -7.89
C GLN A 78 46.05 -59.47 -9.12
N TYR A 79 44.73 -59.50 -8.94
CA TYR A 79 43.72 -59.63 -9.99
C TYR A 79 43.02 -58.30 -10.29
N ASN A 80 43.54 -57.19 -9.74
CA ASN A 80 42.99 -55.85 -9.95
C ASN A 80 41.63 -55.63 -9.27
N ASN A 81 41.26 -56.48 -8.31
CA ASN A 81 40.05 -56.33 -7.51
C ASN A 81 40.35 -55.50 -6.25
N PRO A 82 39.41 -54.65 -5.79
CA PRO A 82 39.62 -53.88 -4.58
C PRO A 82 39.70 -54.77 -3.33
N MET A 83 40.62 -54.44 -2.42
CA MET A 83 40.87 -55.21 -1.19
C MET A 83 40.40 -54.50 0.06
N ALA A 84 39.42 -55.09 0.75
CA ALA A 84 38.94 -54.64 2.04
C ALA A 84 39.86 -55.11 3.20
N GLY A 85 39.82 -54.39 4.32
CA GLY A 85 40.49 -54.80 5.55
C GLY A 85 42.00 -54.57 5.58
N VAL A 86 42.57 -53.86 4.60
CA VAL A 86 44.00 -53.50 4.53
C VAL A 86 44.26 -52.25 5.36
N ASP A 87 45.21 -52.29 6.29
CA ASP A 87 45.62 -51.12 7.05
C ASP A 87 46.57 -50.24 6.21
N ILE A 88 46.13 -49.05 5.85
CA ILE A 88 46.91 -48.08 5.10
C ILE A 88 47.55 -47.09 6.07
N SER A 89 48.87 -46.94 5.99
CA SER A 89 49.65 -45.94 6.73
C SER A 89 49.99 -44.76 5.82
N TRP A 90 49.70 -43.55 6.28
CA TRP A 90 49.98 -42.29 5.60
C TRP A 90 51.24 -41.65 6.16
N THR A 91 52.17 -41.27 5.28
CA THR A 91 53.37 -40.52 5.66
C THR A 91 53.37 -39.16 4.98
N VAL A 92 53.87 -38.14 5.68
CA VAL A 92 54.03 -36.78 5.15
C VAL A 92 55.50 -36.42 5.18
N SER A 93 56.08 -36.04 4.03
CA SER A 93 57.51 -35.72 3.94
C SER A 93 57.93 -34.50 4.76
N ASN A 94 57.01 -33.58 5.03
CA ASN A 94 57.24 -32.40 5.86
C ASN A 94 56.02 -32.11 6.74
N ILE A 95 56.05 -32.62 7.98
CA ILE A 95 54.97 -32.43 8.96
C ILE A 95 54.79 -30.98 9.42
N GLY A 96 55.77 -30.10 9.17
CA GLY A 96 55.65 -28.67 9.44
C GLY A 96 54.78 -27.93 8.41
N VAL A 97 54.71 -28.44 7.17
CA VAL A 97 53.86 -27.89 6.11
C VAL A 97 52.41 -28.33 6.29
N GLY A 98 52.19 -29.54 6.79
CA GLY A 98 50.87 -30.02 7.18
C GLY A 98 50.89 -31.44 7.70
N ASN A 99 49.77 -31.86 8.28
CA ASN A 99 49.61 -33.19 8.86
C ASN A 99 48.42 -33.92 8.25
N VAL A 100 48.48 -35.26 8.22
CA VAL A 100 47.40 -36.13 7.75
C VAL A 100 46.77 -36.85 8.94
N ILE A 101 45.44 -36.80 9.04
CA ILE A 101 44.68 -37.49 10.08
C ILE A 101 43.48 -38.22 9.44
N PRO A 102 43.25 -39.50 9.76
CA PRO A 102 44.09 -40.38 10.58
C PRO A 102 45.40 -40.76 9.88
N VAL A 103 46.44 -41.09 10.66
CA VAL A 103 47.74 -41.55 10.12
C VAL A 103 47.67 -43.01 9.65
N ILE A 104 46.80 -43.82 10.26
CA ILE A 104 46.53 -45.20 9.86
C ILE A 104 45.02 -45.39 9.77
N ALA A 105 44.53 -45.97 8.68
CA ALA A 105 43.13 -46.31 8.54
C ALA A 105 42.94 -47.56 7.67
N ARG A 106 41.87 -48.31 7.95
CA ARG A 106 41.60 -49.60 7.31
C ARG A 106 40.65 -49.44 6.10
N THR A 107 40.93 -50.13 5.01
CA THR A 107 40.10 -50.08 3.79
C THR A 107 38.72 -50.72 3.98
N ASP A 108 37.71 -50.10 3.37
CA ASP A 108 36.34 -50.59 3.35
C ASP A 108 36.13 -51.70 2.28
N VAL A 109 34.89 -52.16 2.12
CA VAL A 109 34.50 -53.18 1.13
C VAL A 109 34.81 -52.80 -0.31
N THR A 110 35.00 -51.51 -0.60
CA THR A 110 35.37 -51.01 -1.92
C THR A 110 36.88 -50.92 -2.10
N GLY A 111 37.65 -51.35 -1.10
CA GLY A 111 39.11 -51.23 -1.02
C GLY A 111 39.59 -49.81 -0.75
N GLY A 112 38.70 -48.87 -0.45
CA GLY A 112 39.00 -47.45 -0.28
C GLY A 112 39.17 -47.04 1.17
N VAL A 113 39.95 -45.99 1.42
CA VAL A 113 40.04 -45.30 2.71
C VAL A 113 40.44 -43.85 2.50
N THR A 114 40.00 -42.96 3.39
CA THR A 114 40.23 -41.50 3.30
C THR A 114 40.99 -41.00 4.52
N SER A 115 41.87 -40.03 4.31
CA SER A 115 42.46 -39.23 5.38
C SER A 115 42.53 -37.77 4.96
N THR A 116 42.57 -36.86 5.93
CA THR A 116 42.51 -35.42 5.67
C THR A 116 43.86 -34.81 5.96
N PHE A 117 44.46 -34.17 4.96
CA PHE A 117 45.62 -33.31 5.12
C PHE A 117 45.16 -31.91 5.54
N THR A 118 45.80 -31.32 6.56
CA THR A 118 45.58 -29.93 6.98
C THR A 118 46.83 -29.10 6.68
N ALA A 119 46.69 -28.03 5.90
CA ALA A 119 47.79 -27.14 5.55
C ALA A 119 48.11 -26.17 6.71
N LEU A 120 49.32 -26.26 7.25
CA LEU A 120 49.74 -25.50 8.44
C LEU A 120 50.64 -24.32 8.09
N VAL A 121 51.64 -24.52 7.24
CA VAL A 121 52.63 -23.50 6.88
C VAL A 121 52.94 -23.56 5.39
N LYS A 122 53.32 -22.41 4.81
CA LYS A 122 53.79 -22.35 3.42
C LYS A 122 54.94 -23.35 3.20
N GLY A 123 54.82 -24.15 2.16
CA GLY A 123 55.85 -25.09 1.75
C GLY A 123 55.29 -26.20 0.86
N ILE A 124 56.07 -27.25 0.68
CA ILE A 124 55.68 -28.42 -0.10
C ILE A 124 55.76 -29.65 0.80
N ALA A 125 54.72 -30.47 0.79
CA ALA A 125 54.67 -31.76 1.45
C ALA A 125 54.28 -32.84 0.44
N VAL A 126 54.88 -34.02 0.54
CA VAL A 126 54.52 -35.19 -0.26
C VAL A 126 53.85 -36.19 0.68
N VAL A 127 52.66 -36.67 0.30
CA VAL A 127 51.93 -37.69 1.04
C VAL A 127 51.98 -39.01 0.28
N ASN A 128 52.36 -40.07 0.99
CA ASN A 128 52.38 -41.45 0.48
C ASN A 128 51.47 -42.32 1.34
N ALA A 129 50.78 -43.28 0.72
CA ALA A 129 50.09 -44.37 1.39
C ALA A 129 50.92 -45.65 1.26
N SER A 130 51.01 -46.45 2.32
CA SER A 130 51.68 -47.75 2.26
C SER A 130 51.03 -48.80 3.16
N ASN A 131 51.28 -50.06 2.82
CA ASN A 131 51.04 -51.22 3.67
C ASN A 131 52.25 -52.16 3.54
N ALA A 132 53.02 -52.31 4.64
CA ALA A 132 54.29 -53.02 4.64
C ALA A 132 55.20 -52.60 3.46
N SER A 133 55.53 -53.52 2.55
CA SER A 133 56.41 -53.28 1.40
C SER A 133 55.70 -52.66 0.19
N VAL A 134 54.36 -52.54 0.20
CA VAL A 134 53.59 -51.95 -0.91
C VAL A 134 53.42 -50.45 -0.65
N VAL A 135 53.97 -49.62 -1.53
CA VAL A 135 53.87 -48.14 -1.47
C VAL A 135 53.09 -47.65 -2.68
N SER A 136 52.19 -46.69 -2.46
CA SER A 136 51.37 -46.10 -3.51
C SER A 136 52.14 -45.11 -4.39
N ASN A 137 51.48 -44.62 -5.44
CA ASN A 137 51.83 -43.30 -5.98
C ASN A 137 51.62 -42.20 -4.92
N ASN A 138 52.22 -41.04 -5.12
CA ASN A 138 52.16 -39.95 -4.14
C ASN A 138 51.32 -38.78 -4.61
N ILE A 139 51.00 -37.90 -3.66
CA ILE A 139 50.47 -36.56 -3.92
C ILE A 139 51.41 -35.51 -3.37
N THR A 140 51.78 -34.55 -4.22
CA THR A 140 52.53 -33.35 -3.83
C THR A 140 51.56 -32.22 -3.49
N LEU A 141 51.56 -31.78 -2.24
CA LEU A 141 50.76 -30.67 -1.74
C LEU A 141 51.60 -29.40 -1.65
N ILE A 142 51.21 -28.40 -2.43
CA ILE A 142 51.85 -27.08 -2.48
C ILE A 142 51.02 -26.12 -1.63
N VAL A 143 51.51 -25.79 -0.44
CA VAL A 143 50.85 -24.84 0.47
C VAL A 143 51.39 -23.44 0.23
N LYS A 144 50.51 -22.54 -0.23
CA LYS A 144 50.80 -21.10 -0.40
C LYS A 144 50.54 -20.35 0.90
N ALA A 145 51.40 -19.37 1.19
CA ALA A 145 51.14 -18.42 2.28
C ALA A 145 49.90 -17.57 1.96
N VAL A 146 49.17 -17.20 3.01
CA VAL A 146 48.15 -16.15 2.95
C VAL A 146 48.70 -14.98 3.76
N ASN A 147 48.76 -13.80 3.15
CA ASN A 147 49.11 -12.59 3.89
C ASN A 147 47.89 -12.16 4.71
N PRO A 148 47.99 -12.12 6.06
CA PRO A 148 46.91 -11.57 6.86
C PRO A 148 46.69 -10.11 6.50
N GLY A 149 45.44 -9.73 6.30
CA GLY A 149 45.10 -8.40 5.84
C GLY A 149 43.66 -8.05 6.14
N ILE A 150 43.40 -6.75 6.22
CA ILE A 150 42.07 -6.17 6.28
C ILE A 150 41.96 -5.30 5.03
N LYS A 151 40.79 -5.28 4.40
CA LYS A 151 40.48 -4.35 3.32
C LYS A 151 39.12 -3.71 3.56
N VAL A 152 39.08 -2.40 3.72
CA VAL A 152 37.83 -1.63 3.79
C VAL A 152 37.14 -1.72 2.42
N THR A 153 35.87 -2.13 2.43
CA THR A 153 35.09 -2.27 1.19
C THR A 153 33.95 -1.26 1.12
N TYR A 154 33.51 -0.71 2.26
CA TYR A 154 32.53 0.36 2.32
C TYR A 154 32.61 1.13 3.66
N PRO A 155 32.65 2.46 3.67
CA PRO A 155 32.71 3.34 2.51
C PRO A 155 34.10 3.24 1.87
N ASN A 156 34.17 3.34 0.54
CA ASN A 156 35.44 3.28 -0.17
C ASN A 156 35.66 4.46 -1.15
N GLY A 157 34.75 5.42 -1.20
CA GLY A 157 34.91 6.66 -1.95
C GLY A 157 33.60 7.24 -2.47
N GLY A 158 33.40 8.54 -2.25
CA GLY A 158 32.31 9.32 -2.86
C GLY A 158 30.94 9.12 -2.22
N GLU A 159 30.80 8.24 -1.23
CA GLU A 159 29.54 8.06 -0.50
C GLU A 159 29.11 9.35 0.19
N LYS A 160 27.80 9.55 0.30
CA LYS A 160 27.19 10.68 1.02
C LYS A 160 26.33 10.14 2.14
N TRP A 161 26.80 10.33 3.36
CA TRP A 161 26.11 9.92 4.57
C TRP A 161 25.52 11.13 5.27
N ILE A 162 24.38 10.96 5.91
CA ILE A 162 23.74 12.03 6.66
C ILE A 162 24.00 11.81 8.15
N ARG A 163 24.50 12.82 8.86
CA ARG A 163 24.70 12.70 10.31
C ARG A 163 23.37 12.51 11.02
N GLY A 164 23.37 11.78 12.13
CA GLY A 164 22.18 11.34 12.85
C GLY A 164 21.56 10.07 12.30
N THR A 165 22.12 9.48 11.23
CA THR A 165 21.70 8.19 10.65
C THR A 165 22.69 7.07 10.96
N THR A 166 22.20 5.83 10.94
CA THR A 166 23.06 4.64 11.03
C THR A 166 23.49 4.22 9.64
N GLN A 167 24.80 4.09 9.45
CA GLN A 167 25.42 3.61 8.21
C GLN A 167 26.22 2.37 8.51
N THR A 168 26.25 1.41 7.59
CA THR A 168 27.01 0.18 7.78
C THR A 168 28.41 0.33 7.20
N ILE A 169 29.45 0.11 8.01
CA ILE A 169 30.83 -0.01 7.56
C ILE A 169 31.09 -1.48 7.22
N LYS A 170 31.82 -1.77 6.13
CA LYS A 170 32.13 -3.12 5.67
C LYS A 170 33.60 -3.27 5.32
N TRP A 171 34.12 -4.48 5.54
CA TRP A 171 35.49 -4.86 5.20
C TRP A 171 35.58 -6.37 4.89
N ASN A 172 36.67 -6.75 4.25
CA ASN A 172 37.06 -8.14 4.06
C ASN A 172 38.37 -8.41 4.80
N SER A 173 38.50 -9.60 5.36
CA SER A 173 39.72 -10.05 6.03
C SER A 173 40.29 -11.28 5.30
N THR A 174 41.61 -11.31 5.11
CA THR A 174 42.34 -12.47 4.56
C THR A 174 43.27 -13.05 5.62
N GLY A 175 43.49 -14.37 5.59
CA GLY A 175 44.30 -15.04 6.60
C GLY A 175 43.67 -14.96 8.00
N ILE A 176 44.50 -14.88 9.04
CA ILE A 176 44.07 -14.77 10.44
C ILE A 176 44.60 -13.46 11.04
N PRO A 177 44.02 -12.29 10.69
CA PRO A 177 44.51 -11.01 11.20
C PRO A 177 44.12 -10.75 12.66
N GLY A 178 43.22 -11.57 13.23
CA GLY A 178 42.72 -11.46 14.60
C GLY A 178 41.18 -11.50 14.66
N ALA A 179 40.64 -11.77 15.85
CA ALA A 179 39.20 -11.91 16.07
C ALA A 179 38.44 -10.57 16.19
N TYR A 180 39.15 -9.47 16.49
CA TYR A 180 38.54 -8.17 16.71
C TYR A 180 39.29 -7.04 16.00
N VAL A 181 38.56 -6.01 15.58
CA VAL A 181 39.08 -4.80 14.94
C VAL A 181 38.63 -3.53 15.67
N LYS A 182 39.47 -2.50 15.63
CA LYS A 182 39.16 -1.12 16.01
C LYS A 182 38.80 -0.35 14.74
N ILE A 183 37.77 0.50 14.81
CA ILE A 183 37.34 1.36 13.69
C ILE A 183 37.47 2.83 14.11
N GLU A 184 38.17 3.61 13.29
CA GLU A 184 38.44 5.03 13.50
C GLU A 184 37.94 5.84 12.32
N LEU A 185 37.41 7.03 12.62
CA LEU A 185 37.09 8.04 11.64
C LEU A 185 38.27 8.99 11.50
N LEU A 186 38.70 9.24 10.27
CA LEU A 186 39.70 10.25 9.91
C LEU A 186 39.00 11.40 9.18
N LYS A 187 39.49 12.63 9.36
CA LYS A 187 39.06 13.82 8.61
C LYS A 187 40.31 14.49 8.03
N SER A 188 40.35 14.69 6.71
CA SER A 188 41.55 15.17 6.00
C SER A 188 42.81 14.34 6.33
N GLY A 189 42.65 13.03 6.51
CA GLY A 189 43.74 12.11 6.88
C GLY A 189 44.16 12.14 8.36
N ILE A 190 43.64 13.06 9.17
CA ILE A 190 43.95 13.17 10.60
C ILE A 190 42.88 12.44 11.41
N PHE A 191 43.28 11.81 12.52
CA PHE A 191 42.34 11.19 13.46
C PHE A 191 41.26 12.18 13.90
N ASN A 192 40.00 11.81 13.68
CA ASN A 192 38.85 12.58 14.14
C ASN A 192 38.23 11.97 15.40
N ARG A 193 37.96 10.66 15.39
CA ARG A 193 37.43 9.93 16.54
C ARG A 193 37.54 8.41 16.39
N VAL A 194 37.43 7.71 17.52
CA VAL A 194 37.12 6.27 17.53
C VAL A 194 35.62 6.11 17.25
N ILE A 195 35.27 5.28 16.27
CA ILE A 195 33.89 4.84 16.01
C ILE A 195 33.56 3.69 16.96
N VAL A 196 34.41 2.68 17.00
CA VAL A 196 34.34 1.57 17.96
C VAL A 196 35.75 1.09 18.31
N ALA A 197 36.02 0.90 19.60
CA ALA A 197 37.35 0.52 20.08
C ALA A 197 37.68 -0.96 19.82
N SER A 198 36.66 -1.82 19.81
CA SER A 198 36.76 -3.26 19.51
C SER A 198 35.40 -3.80 19.05
N THR A 199 35.36 -4.42 17.88
CA THR A 199 34.20 -5.15 17.33
C THR A 199 34.68 -6.43 16.67
N LEU A 200 33.81 -7.45 16.55
CA LEU A 200 34.15 -8.70 15.88
C LEU A 200 34.68 -8.42 14.46
N ASN A 201 35.68 -9.18 14.04
CA ASN A 201 36.21 -9.14 12.69
C ASN A 201 35.36 -10.00 11.74
N ASP A 202 34.07 -9.69 11.67
CA ASP A 202 33.03 -10.44 10.92
C ASP A 202 32.66 -9.79 9.57
N GLY A 203 33.31 -8.67 9.23
CA GLY A 203 33.17 -7.98 7.96
C GLY A 203 32.18 -6.83 7.94
N SER A 204 31.49 -6.52 9.05
CA SER A 204 30.62 -5.34 9.10
C SER A 204 30.40 -4.74 10.49
N HIS A 205 30.13 -3.44 10.54
CA HIS A 205 29.77 -2.74 11.78
C HIS A 205 28.75 -1.62 11.51
N PRO A 206 27.59 -1.59 12.20
CA PRO A 206 26.67 -0.47 12.11
C PRO A 206 27.22 0.72 12.91
N TRP A 207 27.43 1.85 12.23
CA TRP A 207 27.85 3.09 12.85
C TRP A 207 26.72 4.11 12.87
N PHE A 208 26.25 4.47 14.07
CA PHE A 208 25.41 5.64 14.25
C PHE A 208 26.25 6.91 14.20
N ILE A 209 26.10 7.70 13.14
CA ILE A 209 26.85 8.95 12.95
C ILE A 209 26.25 10.00 13.91
N PRO A 210 27.00 10.53 14.89
CA PRO A 210 26.40 11.43 15.87
C PRO A 210 25.89 12.73 15.25
N ALA A 211 24.78 13.26 15.74
CA ALA A 211 24.20 14.51 15.24
C ALA A 211 25.17 15.71 15.36
N ALA A 212 26.09 15.68 16.33
CA ALA A 212 27.13 16.69 16.52
C ALA A 212 28.33 16.54 15.56
N GLN A 213 28.39 15.48 14.74
CA GLN A 213 29.47 15.33 13.76
C GLN A 213 29.46 16.51 12.78
N VAL A 214 30.62 17.14 12.61
CA VAL A 214 30.77 18.29 11.71
C VAL A 214 30.60 17.82 10.26
N PRO A 215 29.77 18.45 9.42
CA PRO A 215 29.70 18.12 8.01
C PRO A 215 31.06 18.27 7.30
N GLY A 216 31.31 17.50 6.25
CA GLY A 216 32.55 17.57 5.49
C GLY A 216 32.65 16.49 4.42
N THR A 217 33.49 16.71 3.42
CA THR A 217 33.67 15.85 2.24
C THR A 217 34.94 15.00 2.29
N ASP A 218 35.67 15.08 3.39
CA ASP A 218 37.06 14.67 3.56
C ASP A 218 37.22 13.54 4.59
N TYR A 219 36.17 12.76 4.84
CA TYR A 219 36.20 11.69 5.83
C TYR A 219 36.72 10.38 5.24
N LYS A 220 37.49 9.62 6.02
CA LYS A 220 37.90 8.25 5.71
C LYS A 220 37.68 7.34 6.92
N VAL A 221 37.42 6.06 6.67
CA VAL A 221 37.36 5.04 7.74
C VAL A 221 38.67 4.29 7.75
N LYS A 222 39.27 4.14 8.94
CA LYS A 222 40.42 3.26 9.18
C LYS A 222 40.01 2.10 10.07
N ILE A 223 40.35 0.89 9.65
CA ILE A 223 40.11 -0.34 10.42
C ILE A 223 41.46 -0.95 10.75
N THR A 224 41.67 -1.31 12.01
CA THR A 224 42.94 -1.86 12.52
C THR A 224 42.67 -3.11 13.35
N SER A 225 43.37 -4.21 13.10
CA SER A 225 43.30 -5.38 13.98
C SER A 225 43.77 -5.02 15.39
N THR A 226 43.02 -5.49 16.38
CA THR A 226 43.38 -5.34 17.80
C THR A 226 44.50 -6.29 18.23
N ALA A 227 44.72 -7.39 17.50
CA ALA A 227 45.78 -8.35 17.78
C ALA A 227 47.12 -7.91 17.18
N ASN A 228 47.10 -7.21 16.04
CA ASN A 228 48.31 -6.69 15.40
C ASN A 228 48.00 -5.45 14.55
N ALA A 229 48.51 -4.29 14.99
CA ALA A 229 48.26 -3.01 14.32
C ALA A 229 48.84 -2.92 12.89
N ALA A 230 49.78 -3.79 12.51
CA ALA A 230 50.28 -3.86 11.14
C ALA A 230 49.19 -4.30 10.15
N TYR A 231 48.17 -5.04 10.62
CA TYR A 231 47.00 -5.37 9.82
C TYR A 231 45.96 -4.27 9.98
N ASN A 232 46.07 -3.27 9.11
CA ASN A 232 45.13 -2.17 9.05
C ASN A 232 44.88 -1.79 7.59
N ASP A 233 43.75 -1.16 7.36
CA ASP A 233 43.44 -0.55 6.08
C ASP A 233 42.60 0.71 6.28
N THR A 234 42.66 1.60 5.30
CA THR A 234 41.91 2.85 5.28
C THR A 234 41.19 2.96 3.95
N SER A 235 39.93 3.44 3.95
CA SER A 235 39.15 3.63 2.74
C SER A 235 39.94 4.37 1.64
N ASP A 236 39.85 3.88 0.40
CA ASP A 236 40.68 4.30 -0.72
C ASP A 236 40.50 5.79 -1.00
N SER A 237 39.26 6.26 -1.01
CA SER A 237 38.89 7.66 -1.19
C SER A 237 38.05 8.20 -0.03
N SER A 238 37.90 9.52 0.02
CA SER A 238 37.07 10.18 1.03
C SER A 238 35.59 10.01 0.74
N PHE A 239 34.78 9.96 1.80
CA PHE A 239 33.32 10.06 1.76
C PHE A 239 32.86 11.37 2.42
N THR A 240 31.60 11.72 2.21
CA THR A 240 30.98 12.95 2.69
C THR A 240 30.00 12.67 3.82
N ILE A 241 30.05 13.48 4.88
CA ILE A 241 29.02 13.56 5.92
C ILE A 241 28.28 14.90 5.74
N LEU A 242 26.97 14.83 5.53
CA LEU A 242 26.07 15.96 5.30
C LEU A 242 25.20 16.26 6.55
N PRO A 243 24.75 17.51 6.74
CA PRO A 243 23.68 17.79 7.70
C PRO A 243 22.36 17.16 7.21
N PRO A 244 21.43 16.83 8.12
CA PRO A 244 20.08 16.45 7.73
C PRO A 244 19.31 17.67 7.20
N SER A 245 18.25 17.42 6.43
CA SER A 245 17.40 18.41 5.79
C SER A 245 15.94 17.98 5.82
N PHE A 246 15.04 18.96 5.88
CA PHE A 246 13.63 18.81 5.55
C PHE A 246 13.31 19.53 4.24
N LYS A 247 12.25 19.08 3.58
CA LYS A 247 11.60 19.78 2.48
C LYS A 247 10.10 19.66 2.60
N VAL A 248 9.39 20.73 2.91
CA VAL A 248 7.92 20.80 2.89
C VAL A 248 7.46 20.66 1.43
N THR A 249 6.53 19.74 1.19
CA THR A 249 6.01 19.45 -0.15
C THR A 249 4.52 19.76 -0.28
N SER A 250 3.79 19.86 0.84
CA SER A 250 2.43 20.42 0.87
C SER A 250 2.11 20.96 2.26
N PRO A 251 1.54 22.17 2.39
CA PRO A 251 1.26 23.09 1.30
C PRO A 251 2.58 23.68 0.76
N ASN A 252 2.68 23.97 -0.54
CA ASN A 252 3.91 24.53 -1.13
C ASN A 252 3.67 25.59 -2.22
N GLY A 253 2.46 26.14 -2.31
CA GLY A 253 2.02 26.89 -3.47
C GLY A 253 0.60 27.41 -3.34
N PRO A 254 -0.19 27.40 -4.44
CA PRO A 254 -1.47 28.08 -4.49
C PRO A 254 -2.60 27.33 -3.78
N GLU A 255 -2.29 26.36 -2.91
CA GLU A 255 -3.32 25.60 -2.22
C GLU A 255 -4.26 26.54 -1.46
N SER A 256 -5.56 26.26 -1.58
CA SER A 256 -6.61 26.95 -0.84
C SER A 256 -7.24 25.96 0.13
N TRP A 257 -6.92 26.10 1.41
CA TRP A 257 -7.30 25.17 2.45
C TRP A 257 -8.47 25.71 3.25
N ILE A 258 -9.60 25.02 3.13
CA ILE A 258 -10.87 25.43 3.76
C ILE A 258 -10.81 25.17 5.27
N ARG A 259 -11.15 26.19 6.05
CA ARG A 259 -11.30 26.12 7.51
C ARG A 259 -12.28 25.01 7.95
N GLY A 260 -12.03 24.37 9.10
CA GLY A 260 -12.88 23.29 9.61
C GLY A 260 -12.75 21.96 8.87
N THR A 261 -11.89 21.89 7.84
CA THR A 261 -11.52 20.64 7.17
C THR A 261 -10.19 20.13 7.68
N THR A 262 -9.94 18.84 7.47
CA THR A 262 -8.62 18.24 7.70
C THR A 262 -7.85 18.22 6.39
N GLN A 263 -6.67 18.82 6.39
CA GLN A 263 -5.73 18.83 5.26
C GLN A 263 -4.45 18.10 5.67
N THR A 264 -3.72 17.53 4.71
CA THR A 264 -2.49 16.79 5.02
C THR A 264 -1.27 17.64 4.68
N ILE A 265 -0.49 17.96 5.71
CA ILE A 265 0.84 18.54 5.57
C ILE A 265 1.80 17.41 5.19
N ARG A 266 2.68 17.63 4.20
CA ARG A 266 3.64 16.64 3.70
C ARG A 266 5.04 17.22 3.62
N TRP A 267 6.03 16.37 3.85
CA TRP A 267 7.44 16.72 3.73
C TRP A 267 8.31 15.52 3.38
N ASN A 268 9.50 15.80 2.88
CA ASN A 268 10.59 14.85 2.77
C ASN A 268 11.63 15.15 3.85
N SER A 269 12.29 14.12 4.37
CA SER A 269 13.36 14.27 5.36
C SER A 269 14.54 13.37 5.02
N THR A 270 15.75 13.87 5.25
CA THR A 270 16.98 13.07 5.26
C THR A 270 17.45 12.75 6.69
N GLU A 271 16.79 13.31 7.71
CA GLU A 271 17.00 12.92 9.10
C GLU A 271 16.47 11.50 9.33
N SER A 272 17.04 10.77 10.30
CA SER A 272 16.62 9.40 10.60
C SER A 272 15.11 9.25 10.73
N PRO A 273 14.49 8.25 10.06
CA PRO A 273 13.10 7.91 10.26
C PRO A 273 12.80 7.61 11.74
N GLY A 274 11.63 8.05 12.23
CA GLY A 274 11.20 7.82 13.62
C GLY A 274 11.62 8.89 14.63
N THR A 275 12.33 9.95 14.21
CA THR A 275 12.44 11.18 15.01
C THR A 275 11.10 11.92 15.06
N TYR A 276 11.00 13.02 15.82
CA TYR A 276 9.80 13.85 15.87
C TYR A 276 10.05 15.23 15.28
N VAL A 277 9.02 15.80 14.65
CA VAL A 277 9.02 17.16 14.14
C VAL A 277 7.93 18.01 14.80
N LYS A 278 8.24 19.27 15.04
CA LYS A 278 7.29 20.33 15.41
C LYS A 278 6.77 20.98 14.13
N ILE A 279 5.46 21.27 14.07
CA ILE A 279 4.84 21.95 12.93
C ILE A 279 4.17 23.25 13.41
N GLU A 280 4.49 24.34 12.75
CA GLU A 280 3.99 25.69 13.05
C GLU A 280 3.34 26.29 11.81
N LEU A 281 2.18 26.93 12.00
CA LEU A 281 1.58 27.82 11.02
C LEU A 281 2.21 29.21 11.19
N LEU A 282 2.69 29.79 10.10
CA LEU A 282 3.29 31.12 10.07
C LEU A 282 2.44 32.10 9.28
N LYS A 283 2.48 33.37 9.68
CA LYS A 283 1.93 34.53 8.96
C LYS A 283 2.98 35.64 8.96
N PRO A 284 3.09 36.47 7.92
CA PRO A 284 4.37 36.83 7.25
C PRO A 284 5.64 36.49 8.05
N GLY A 285 6.00 35.21 8.12
CA GLY A 285 7.23 34.72 8.76
C GLY A 285 7.26 34.70 10.29
N LYS A 286 6.20 35.16 10.98
CA LYS A 286 6.02 35.05 12.43
C LYS A 286 5.17 33.84 12.78
N ALA A 287 5.47 33.21 13.91
CA ALA A 287 4.62 32.16 14.46
C ALA A 287 3.20 32.68 14.63
N ASN A 288 2.26 32.13 13.87
CA ASN A 288 0.84 32.41 14.00
C ASN A 288 0.19 31.44 14.97
N GLN A 289 0.48 30.14 14.80
CA GLN A 289 -0.10 29.08 15.62
C GLN A 289 0.83 27.87 15.65
N LEU A 290 0.95 27.23 16.82
CA LEU A 290 1.49 25.88 16.92
C LEU A 290 0.45 24.89 16.39
N ILE A 291 0.74 24.21 15.28
CA ILE A 291 -0.13 23.15 14.75
C ILE A 291 0.03 21.90 15.62
N ILE A 292 1.28 21.47 15.85
CA ILE A 292 1.60 20.39 16.78
C ILE A 292 3.04 20.51 17.30
N SER A 293 3.24 20.20 18.58
CA SER A 293 4.56 20.26 19.25
C SER A 293 5.50 19.12 18.85
N ALA A 294 4.95 17.94 18.56
CA ALA A 294 5.69 16.76 18.12
C ALA A 294 4.76 15.80 17.34
N THR A 295 5.16 15.43 16.14
CA THR A 295 4.60 14.32 15.34
C THR A 295 5.74 13.50 14.76
N LEU A 296 5.52 12.23 14.45
CA LEU A 296 6.57 11.39 13.86
C LEU A 296 7.10 12.00 12.55
N ASN A 297 8.40 11.86 12.33
CA ASN A 297 9.07 12.19 11.07
C ASN A 297 8.84 11.06 10.04
N ASP A 298 7.59 10.86 9.64
CA ASP A 298 7.15 9.84 8.68
C ASP A 298 6.73 10.44 7.32
N GLY A 299 6.87 11.75 7.16
CA GLY A 299 6.62 12.49 5.92
C GLY A 299 5.22 13.08 5.81
N SER A 300 4.33 12.90 6.80
CA SER A 300 3.01 13.53 6.75
C SER A 300 2.34 13.79 8.11
N HIS A 301 1.48 14.80 8.16
CA HIS A 301 0.66 15.08 9.35
C HIS A 301 -0.74 15.57 8.94
N PRO A 302 -1.82 14.93 9.41
CA PRO A 302 -3.17 15.44 9.21
C PRO A 302 -3.42 16.64 10.13
N TRP A 303 -3.56 17.83 9.54
CA TRP A 303 -3.90 19.06 10.25
C TRP A 303 -5.40 19.35 10.13
N SER A 304 -6.09 19.32 11.28
CA SER A 304 -7.47 19.82 11.36
C SER A 304 -7.45 21.33 11.53
N ILE A 305 -7.78 22.06 10.47
CA ILE A 305 -7.74 23.52 10.45
C ILE A 305 -8.88 24.05 11.33
N PRO A 306 -8.60 24.88 12.35
CA PRO A 306 -9.66 25.43 13.20
C PRO A 306 -10.73 26.16 12.38
N ALA A 307 -12.01 25.96 12.70
CA ALA A 307 -13.11 26.64 12.01
C ALA A 307 -13.04 28.18 12.17
N LEU A 308 -12.42 28.66 13.25
CA LEU A 308 -12.22 30.09 13.54
C LEU A 308 -10.86 30.62 13.08
N GLN A 309 -10.09 29.84 12.30
CA GLN A 309 -8.82 30.33 11.75
C GLN A 309 -9.04 31.62 10.95
N ALA A 310 -8.23 32.64 11.22
CA ALA A 310 -8.31 33.91 10.52
C ALA A 310 -8.04 33.72 9.02
N PRO A 311 -8.81 34.35 8.11
CA PRO A 311 -8.51 34.28 6.69
C PRO A 311 -7.16 34.95 6.37
N GLY A 312 -6.53 34.51 5.29
CA GLY A 312 -5.27 35.06 4.80
C GLY A 312 -4.74 34.27 3.60
N SER A 313 -3.99 34.93 2.73
CA SER A 313 -3.30 34.35 1.57
C SER A 313 -1.78 34.32 1.74
N ASP A 314 -1.32 34.53 2.97
CA ASP A 314 0.06 34.76 3.38
C ASP A 314 0.55 33.72 4.39
N TYR A 315 -0.13 32.57 4.45
CA TYR A 315 0.25 31.50 5.36
C TYR A 315 1.39 30.66 4.80
N LYS A 316 2.29 30.24 5.69
CA LYS A 316 3.29 29.20 5.43
C LYS A 316 3.26 28.16 6.53
N VAL A 317 3.66 26.94 6.21
CA VAL A 317 3.93 25.90 7.22
C VAL A 317 5.42 25.81 7.44
N LYS A 318 5.84 25.76 8.70
CA LYS A 318 7.21 25.47 9.11
C LYS A 318 7.26 24.12 9.81
N ILE A 319 8.23 23.30 9.43
CA ILE A 319 8.56 22.04 10.08
C ILE A 319 9.95 22.18 10.70
N THR A 320 10.14 21.72 11.93
CA THR A 320 11.41 21.81 12.66
C THR A 320 11.67 20.49 13.38
N SER A 321 12.87 19.92 13.26
CA SER A 321 13.26 18.76 14.07
C SER A 321 13.25 19.10 15.55
N THR A 322 12.69 18.21 16.37
CA THR A 322 12.64 18.35 17.82
C THR A 322 13.99 18.11 18.50
N ILE A 323 14.90 17.41 17.84
CA ILE A 323 16.25 17.10 18.35
C ILE A 323 17.33 18.00 17.75
N ASN A 324 17.06 18.65 16.62
CA ASN A 324 17.96 19.60 16.00
C ASN A 324 17.18 20.76 15.38
N ALA A 325 16.99 21.84 16.13
CA ALA A 325 16.24 23.00 15.66
C ALA A 325 16.85 23.68 14.42
N SER A 326 18.14 23.49 14.13
CA SER A 326 18.77 24.02 12.91
C SER A 326 18.31 23.27 11.66
N ASN A 327 17.80 22.04 11.80
CA ASN A 327 17.17 21.29 10.73
C ASN A 327 15.68 21.62 10.71
N ASN A 328 15.33 22.60 9.90
CA ASN A 328 13.97 23.05 9.70
C ASN A 328 13.78 23.44 8.25
N ASP A 329 12.53 23.45 7.83
CA ASP A 329 12.14 23.94 6.52
C ASP A 329 10.77 24.63 6.58
N MET A 330 10.50 25.47 5.59
CA MET A 330 9.22 26.16 5.42
C MET A 330 8.69 25.92 4.02
N SER A 331 7.38 25.96 3.83
CA SER A 331 6.79 25.97 2.51
C SER A 331 7.40 27.10 1.64
N ASP A 332 7.75 26.77 0.40
CA ASP A 332 8.41 27.66 -0.55
C ASP A 332 7.55 28.89 -0.83
N ASN A 333 6.26 28.67 -1.06
CA ASN A 333 5.27 29.71 -1.35
C ASN A 333 4.20 29.80 -0.26
N ASN A 334 3.44 30.89 -0.30
CA ASN A 334 2.30 31.10 0.58
C ASN A 334 1.09 30.31 0.07
N PHE A 335 0.34 29.69 0.98
CA PHE A 335 -0.97 29.11 0.71
C PHE A 335 -2.09 29.97 1.30
N THR A 336 -3.32 29.72 0.87
CA THR A 336 -4.48 30.51 1.26
C THR A 336 -5.41 29.75 2.19
N ILE A 337 -5.88 30.43 3.23
CA ILE A 337 -7.05 30.05 4.02
C ILE A 337 -8.12 31.12 3.72
N PRO A 338 -9.09 30.83 2.83
CA PRO A 338 -9.99 31.86 2.29
C PRO A 338 -10.96 32.38 3.35
N ALA A 339 -11.43 33.62 3.17
CA ALA A 339 -12.60 34.13 3.89
C ALA A 339 -13.81 33.22 3.60
N PRO A 340 -14.69 32.98 4.61
CA PRO A 340 -15.87 32.17 4.39
C PRO A 340 -16.84 32.97 3.50
N SER A 341 -17.34 32.34 2.45
CA SER A 341 -18.31 32.90 1.52
C SER A 341 -19.29 31.83 1.08
N PHE A 342 -20.49 32.27 0.70
CA PHE A 342 -21.46 31.47 -0.03
C PHE A 342 -21.62 32.02 -1.44
N LYS A 343 -22.01 31.13 -2.36
CA LYS A 343 -22.51 31.51 -3.69
C LYS A 343 -23.70 30.63 -4.05
N VAL A 344 -24.89 31.19 -4.14
CA VAL A 344 -26.09 30.50 -4.63
C VAL A 344 -25.89 30.16 -6.11
N ILE A 345 -26.14 28.90 -6.46
CA ILE A 345 -25.99 28.38 -7.83
C ILE A 345 -27.35 28.12 -8.47
N SER A 346 -28.33 27.62 -7.70
CA SER A 346 -29.71 27.50 -8.15
C SER A 346 -30.68 27.57 -6.96
N PRO A 347 -31.80 28.31 -7.08
CA PRO A 347 -32.17 29.15 -8.21
C PRO A 347 -31.25 30.39 -8.29
N ASN A 348 -30.85 30.80 -9.49
CA ASN A 348 -29.98 31.98 -9.68
C ASN A 348 -30.35 32.83 -10.91
N GLY A 349 -31.55 32.66 -11.46
CA GLY A 349 -31.89 33.10 -12.80
C GLY A 349 -33.39 32.91 -13.10
N PRO A 350 -33.72 32.62 -14.38
CA PRO A 350 -35.10 32.56 -14.85
C PRO A 350 -35.80 31.24 -14.50
N GLU A 351 -35.32 30.47 -13.52
CA GLU A 351 -35.93 29.19 -13.17
C GLU A 351 -37.42 29.38 -12.85
N SER A 352 -38.25 28.45 -13.34
CA SER A 352 -39.68 28.41 -13.03
C SER A 352 -39.96 27.14 -12.24
N TRP A 353 -40.23 27.30 -10.95
CA TRP A 353 -40.34 26.22 -9.99
C TRP A 353 -41.80 25.96 -9.63
N ILE A 354 -42.28 24.78 -10.01
CA ILE A 354 -43.68 24.40 -9.84
C ILE A 354 -43.96 24.03 -8.37
N ARG A 355 -45.03 24.58 -7.81
CA ARG A 355 -45.51 24.26 -6.46
C ARG A 355 -45.83 22.78 -6.28
N GLY A 356 -45.68 22.25 -5.07
CA GLY A 356 -45.90 20.84 -4.76
C GLY A 356 -44.86 19.88 -5.33
N THR A 357 -43.86 20.39 -6.06
CA THR A 357 -42.70 19.62 -6.51
C THR A 357 -41.51 19.88 -5.61
N THR A 358 -40.61 18.90 -5.50
CA THR A 358 -39.32 19.08 -4.84
C THR A 358 -38.33 19.65 -5.85
N GLN A 359 -37.80 20.81 -5.54
CA GLN A 359 -36.71 21.45 -6.29
C GLN A 359 -35.44 21.43 -5.44
N THR A 360 -34.27 21.46 -6.07
CA THR A 360 -32.99 21.43 -5.34
C THR A 360 -32.37 22.82 -5.33
N ILE A 361 -32.23 23.39 -4.13
CA ILE A 361 -31.42 24.59 -3.91
C ILE A 361 -29.96 24.17 -3.88
N LYS A 362 -29.08 24.84 -4.63
CA LYS A 362 -27.65 24.52 -4.73
C LYS A 362 -26.80 25.74 -4.44
N TRP A 363 -25.66 25.54 -3.78
CA TRP A 363 -24.69 26.59 -3.50
C TRP A 363 -23.26 26.06 -3.44
N ASN A 364 -22.30 26.96 -3.60
CA ASN A 364 -20.91 26.73 -3.25
C ASN A 364 -20.56 27.46 -1.95
N SER A 365 -19.64 26.91 -1.17
CA SER A 365 -19.17 27.48 0.09
C SER A 365 -17.66 27.34 0.24
N THR A 366 -17.01 28.37 0.76
CA THR A 366 -15.62 28.30 1.29
C THR A 366 -15.55 28.23 2.81
N GLU A 367 -16.72 28.19 3.49
CA GLU A 367 -16.84 27.92 4.92
C GLU A 367 -16.73 26.42 5.22
N ASN A 368 -16.63 26.09 6.52
CA ASN A 368 -16.63 24.72 7.02
C ASN A 368 -17.82 23.91 6.46
N PRO A 369 -17.59 22.83 5.70
CA PRO A 369 -18.66 22.01 5.13
C PRO A 369 -19.44 21.20 6.19
N LYS A 370 -18.86 21.01 7.39
CA LYS A 370 -19.57 20.38 8.53
C LYS A 370 -20.43 21.38 9.33
N GLY A 371 -20.49 22.64 8.90
CA GLY A 371 -21.40 23.64 9.47
C GLY A 371 -22.84 23.46 9.00
N TYR A 372 -23.72 24.34 9.49
CA TYR A 372 -25.12 24.40 9.06
C TYR A 372 -25.45 25.75 8.44
N VAL A 373 -26.36 25.75 7.48
CA VAL A 373 -26.92 26.95 6.87
C VAL A 373 -28.42 27.05 7.09
N LYS A 374 -28.91 28.28 7.26
CA LYS A 374 -30.32 28.64 7.20
C LYS A 374 -30.66 29.04 5.77
N ILE A 375 -31.82 28.60 5.26
CA ILE A 375 -32.31 29.00 3.93
C ILE A 375 -33.65 29.70 4.05
N GLU A 376 -33.74 30.88 3.44
CA GLU A 376 -34.93 31.73 3.45
C GLU A 376 -35.37 32.03 2.02
N LEU A 377 -36.68 31.96 1.78
CA LEU A 377 -37.33 32.51 0.60
C LEU A 377 -37.58 34.00 0.85
N LEU A 378 -37.18 34.84 -0.11
CA LEU A 378 -37.37 36.28 -0.07
C LEU A 378 -38.35 36.71 -1.16
N LYS A 379 -39.08 37.80 -0.88
CA LYS A 379 -39.90 38.55 -1.85
C LYS A 379 -39.55 40.04 -1.71
N PRO A 380 -39.49 40.80 -2.79
CA PRO A 380 -38.47 41.85 -3.07
C PRO A 380 -37.65 42.29 -1.83
N GLY A 381 -36.64 41.50 -1.48
CA GLY A 381 -35.66 41.79 -0.42
C GLY A 381 -36.13 41.59 1.04
N LYS A 382 -37.40 41.24 1.27
CA LYS A 382 -37.96 40.95 2.59
C LYS A 382 -38.07 39.44 2.83
N PRO A 383 -37.83 38.95 4.06
CA PRO A 383 -38.13 37.58 4.43
C PRO A 383 -39.60 37.27 4.11
N ASN A 384 -39.82 36.29 3.23
CA ASN A 384 -41.15 35.82 2.87
C ASN A 384 -41.48 34.53 3.63
N GLN A 385 -40.55 33.58 3.63
CA GLN A 385 -40.72 32.30 4.29
C GLN A 385 -39.38 31.72 4.70
N LEU A 386 -39.34 31.11 5.88
CA LEU A 386 -38.25 30.24 6.29
C LEU A 386 -38.40 28.88 5.58
N ILE A 387 -37.44 28.52 4.72
CA ILE A 387 -37.43 27.22 4.05
C ILE A 387 -36.92 26.15 5.03
N ILE A 388 -35.78 26.43 5.67
CA ILE A 388 -35.21 25.55 6.70
C ILE A 388 -34.34 26.37 7.67
N LEU A 389 -34.45 26.07 8.97
CA LEU A 389 -33.66 26.71 10.04
C LEU A 389 -32.18 26.30 10.01
N ALA A 390 -31.91 25.03 9.72
CA ALA A 390 -30.58 24.45 9.65
C ALA A 390 -30.57 23.23 8.72
N THR A 391 -29.70 23.25 7.72
CA THR A 391 -29.31 22.10 6.89
C THR A 391 -27.79 22.06 6.78
N LEU A 392 -27.20 20.90 6.54
CA LEU A 392 -25.75 20.77 6.41
C LEU A 392 -25.22 21.67 5.28
N ASN A 393 -24.02 22.22 5.47
CA ASN A 393 -23.32 22.99 4.45
C ASN A 393 -22.63 22.08 3.41
N ASP A 394 -23.40 21.20 2.77
CA ASP A 394 -22.93 20.21 1.80
C ASP A 394 -23.14 20.63 0.33
N GLY A 395 -23.66 21.84 0.11
CA GLY A 395 -23.86 22.44 -1.20
C GLY A 395 -25.24 22.21 -1.80
N SER A 396 -26.16 21.50 -1.13
CA SER A 396 -27.53 21.37 -1.64
C SER A 396 -28.61 21.13 -0.58
N HIS A 397 -29.84 21.53 -0.88
CA HIS A 397 -31.00 21.24 -0.05
C HIS A 397 -32.23 20.95 -0.92
N PRO A 398 -32.88 19.78 -0.77
CA PRO A 398 -34.16 19.52 -1.43
C PRO A 398 -35.26 20.33 -0.75
N TRP A 399 -35.89 21.23 -1.48
CA TRP A 399 -37.02 22.01 -1.02
C TRP A 399 -38.32 21.52 -1.67
N LEU A 400 -39.21 20.93 -0.87
CA LEU A 400 -40.59 20.71 -1.27
C LEU A 400 -41.34 22.04 -1.22
N ILE A 401 -41.62 22.61 -2.39
CA ILE A 401 -42.33 23.88 -2.49
C ILE A 401 -43.77 23.66 -2.01
N PRO A 402 -44.27 24.38 -0.99
CA PRO A 402 -45.63 24.18 -0.51
C PRO A 402 -46.66 24.37 -1.63
N ALA A 403 -47.67 23.50 -1.70
CA ALA A 403 -48.75 23.64 -2.68
C ALA A 403 -49.51 24.98 -2.53
N ALA A 404 -49.57 25.51 -1.30
CA ALA A 404 -50.16 26.80 -0.98
C ALA A 404 -49.24 28.01 -1.22
N GLN A 405 -48.02 27.81 -1.75
CA GLN A 405 -47.09 28.91 -2.01
C GLN A 405 -47.72 29.92 -2.98
N VAL A 406 -47.68 31.20 -2.60
CA VAL A 406 -48.23 32.28 -3.41
C VAL A 406 -47.45 32.38 -4.72
N ALA A 407 -48.14 32.56 -5.85
CA ALA A 407 -47.47 32.78 -7.13
C ALA A 407 -46.68 34.10 -7.13
N GLY A 408 -45.58 34.15 -7.88
CA GLY A 408 -44.75 35.34 -8.01
C GLY A 408 -43.55 35.12 -8.93
N THR A 409 -43.07 36.19 -9.54
CA THR A 409 -41.90 36.22 -10.44
C THR A 409 -40.69 36.89 -9.79
N ASP A 410 -40.81 37.22 -8.50
CA ASP A 410 -39.95 38.10 -7.72
C ASP A 410 -39.32 37.40 -6.52
N TYR A 411 -39.22 36.06 -6.57
CA TYR A 411 -38.63 35.28 -5.50
C TYR A 411 -37.11 35.21 -5.61
N LYS A 412 -36.45 35.27 -4.46
CA LYS A 412 -35.02 34.97 -4.31
C LYS A 412 -34.82 33.98 -3.17
N VAL A 413 -33.74 33.22 -3.19
CA VAL A 413 -33.33 32.44 -2.01
C VAL A 413 -32.12 33.10 -1.36
N LYS A 414 -32.09 33.11 -0.04
CA LYS A 414 -30.94 33.53 0.76
C LYS A 414 -30.43 32.37 1.59
N ILE A 415 -29.13 32.15 1.54
CA ILE A 415 -28.41 31.16 2.35
C ILE A 415 -27.56 31.92 3.34
N THR A 416 -27.64 31.57 4.62
CA THR A 416 -26.90 32.23 5.71
C THR A 416 -26.26 31.19 6.61
N SER A 417 -24.98 31.36 6.95
CA SER A 417 -24.35 30.50 7.96
C SER A 417 -25.01 30.67 9.32
N THR A 418 -25.25 29.55 10.00
CA THR A 418 -25.79 29.54 11.36
C THR A 418 -24.75 29.93 12.40
N ALA A 419 -23.46 29.74 12.11
CA ALA A 419 -22.35 30.10 13.00
C ALA A 419 -21.85 31.53 12.76
N ASN A 420 -21.96 32.02 11.52
CA ASN A 420 -21.56 33.38 11.14
C ASN A 420 -22.65 34.04 10.28
N VAL A 421 -23.58 34.74 10.92
CA VAL A 421 -24.73 35.36 10.24
C VAL A 421 -24.36 36.44 9.23
N SER A 422 -23.15 37.00 9.30
CA SER A 422 -22.67 37.95 8.29
C SER A 422 -22.18 37.25 7.02
N ASN A 423 -21.89 35.95 7.08
CA ASN A 423 -21.63 35.14 5.89
C ASN A 423 -22.96 34.63 5.33
N SER A 424 -23.43 35.32 4.30
CA SER A 424 -24.65 34.96 3.60
C SER A 424 -24.52 35.30 2.13
N ASP A 425 -25.29 34.62 1.30
CA ASP A 425 -25.46 34.98 -0.10
C ASP A 425 -26.94 34.89 -0.50
N THR A 426 -27.32 35.68 -1.49
CA THR A 426 -28.69 35.70 -2.05
C THR A 426 -28.60 35.51 -3.54
N SER A 427 -29.52 34.73 -4.12
CA SER A 427 -29.58 34.54 -5.56
C SER A 427 -29.51 35.87 -6.34
N ASP A 428 -28.68 35.91 -7.37
CA ASP A 428 -28.35 37.08 -8.18
C ASP A 428 -29.62 37.65 -8.84
N ASN A 429 -30.43 36.76 -9.41
CA ASN A 429 -31.67 37.09 -10.11
C ASN A 429 -32.90 36.49 -9.42
N ASN A 430 -34.07 37.00 -9.80
CA ASN A 430 -35.35 36.47 -9.33
C ASN A 430 -35.74 35.22 -10.13
N PHE A 431 -36.23 34.20 -9.42
CA PHE A 431 -36.88 33.04 -10.02
C PHE A 431 -38.40 33.12 -9.87
N THR A 432 -39.11 32.32 -10.65
CA THR A 432 -40.57 32.33 -10.73
C THR A 432 -41.18 31.11 -10.06
N ILE A 433 -42.24 31.33 -9.28
CA ILE A 433 -43.20 30.30 -8.88
C ILE A 433 -44.51 30.65 -9.60
N PRO A 434 -44.85 29.96 -10.70
CA PRO A 434 -45.90 30.41 -11.61
C PRO A 434 -47.30 30.30 -11.00
N VAL A 435 -48.22 31.11 -11.53
CA VAL A 435 -49.65 30.90 -11.32
C VAL A 435 -50.03 29.57 -11.97
N PRO A 436 -50.76 28.66 -11.28
CA PRO A 436 -51.19 27.42 -11.87
C PRO A 436 -52.12 27.67 -13.04
N SER A 437 -51.96 26.86 -14.08
CA SER A 437 -52.78 26.85 -15.26
C SER A 437 -53.11 25.41 -15.64
N TYR A 438 -54.26 25.24 -16.27
CA TYR A 438 -54.68 23.99 -16.89
C TYR A 438 -54.97 24.25 -18.35
N THR A 439 -54.64 23.31 -19.23
CA THR A 439 -55.01 23.35 -20.65
C THR A 439 -55.68 22.04 -21.00
N ILE A 440 -56.96 22.09 -21.40
CA ILE A 440 -57.67 20.89 -21.84
C ILE A 440 -57.17 20.54 -23.25
N VAL A 441 -56.62 19.33 -23.39
CA VAL A 441 -56.11 18.78 -24.66
C VAL A 441 -57.20 18.00 -25.39
N SER A 442 -58.09 17.34 -24.66
CA SER A 442 -59.28 16.69 -25.22
C SER A 442 -60.39 16.61 -24.15
N PRO A 443 -61.64 16.96 -24.47
CA PRO A 443 -62.13 17.39 -25.78
C PRO A 443 -61.79 18.88 -26.06
N ILE A 444 -61.67 19.21 -27.33
CA ILE A 444 -61.54 20.55 -27.89
C ILE A 444 -62.56 20.75 -29.02
N GLY A 445 -62.59 21.96 -29.58
CA GLY A 445 -63.42 22.33 -30.71
C GLY A 445 -63.40 21.31 -31.85
N GLY A 446 -64.59 20.90 -32.30
CA GLY A 446 -64.76 19.93 -33.39
C GLY A 446 -64.78 18.47 -32.95
N ASN A 447 -64.47 18.13 -31.70
CA ASN A 447 -64.70 16.77 -31.21
C ASN A 447 -66.20 16.47 -31.13
N ASN A 448 -66.60 15.28 -31.60
CA ASN A 448 -67.94 14.74 -31.44
C ASN A 448 -67.87 13.39 -30.70
N TRP A 449 -68.39 13.34 -29.48
CA TRP A 449 -68.41 12.16 -28.64
C TRP A 449 -69.80 11.53 -28.64
N LYS A 450 -69.87 10.20 -28.73
CA LYS A 450 -71.16 9.48 -28.75
C LYS A 450 -71.58 9.09 -27.34
N ILE A 451 -72.87 9.21 -27.04
CA ILE A 451 -73.45 8.71 -25.79
C ILE A 451 -73.21 7.20 -25.63
N GLY A 452 -73.13 6.73 -24.39
CA GLY A 452 -72.82 5.33 -24.07
C GLY A 452 -71.36 4.91 -24.33
N THR A 453 -70.52 5.79 -24.89
CA THR A 453 -69.08 5.49 -25.09
C THR A 453 -68.23 5.97 -23.92
N THR A 454 -67.13 5.26 -23.67
CA THR A 454 -66.09 5.70 -22.75
C THR A 454 -65.07 6.55 -23.49
N ARG A 455 -64.78 7.74 -22.96
CA ARG A 455 -63.81 8.69 -23.51
C ARG A 455 -62.81 9.09 -22.45
N ILE A 456 -61.64 9.55 -22.89
CA ILE A 456 -60.61 10.07 -21.99
C ILE A 456 -60.57 11.58 -22.15
N ILE A 457 -60.71 12.27 -21.03
CA ILE A 457 -60.47 13.70 -20.90
C ILE A 457 -58.98 13.85 -20.61
N ASN A 458 -58.27 14.61 -21.44
CA ASN A 458 -56.84 14.86 -21.29
C ASN A 458 -56.58 16.35 -21.04
N TRP A 459 -55.63 16.66 -20.16
CA TRP A 459 -55.18 18.01 -19.88
C TRP A 459 -53.68 18.07 -19.58
N THR A 460 -53.10 19.26 -19.71
CA THR A 460 -51.81 19.59 -19.11
C THR A 460 -52.03 20.56 -17.94
N SER A 461 -51.16 20.50 -16.93
CA SER A 461 -51.23 21.36 -15.75
C SER A 461 -49.83 21.87 -15.39
N THR A 462 -49.76 23.12 -14.92
CA THR A 462 -48.57 23.70 -14.26
C THR A 462 -48.71 23.75 -12.73
N GLU A 463 -49.76 23.12 -12.18
CA GLU A 463 -49.95 22.96 -10.74
C GLU A 463 -49.20 21.73 -10.19
N ASN A 464 -49.36 21.46 -8.89
CA ASN A 464 -48.89 20.26 -8.22
C ASN A 464 -49.45 19.00 -8.93
N PRO A 465 -48.59 18.17 -9.54
CA PRO A 465 -49.02 16.93 -10.22
C PRO A 465 -49.53 15.85 -9.24
N LYS A 466 -49.19 15.97 -7.95
CA LYS A 466 -49.73 15.12 -6.88
C LYS A 466 -50.98 15.69 -6.23
N GLY A 467 -51.50 16.81 -6.74
CA GLY A 467 -52.75 17.43 -6.29
C GLY A 467 -53.98 16.73 -6.89
N TYR A 468 -55.16 17.22 -6.55
CA TYR A 468 -56.42 16.73 -7.12
C TYR A 468 -57.17 17.84 -7.84
N VAL A 469 -57.91 17.48 -8.88
CA VAL A 469 -58.78 18.38 -9.65
C VAL A 469 -60.22 17.86 -9.66
N LYS A 470 -61.17 18.80 -9.72
CA LYS A 470 -62.58 18.55 -10.01
C LYS A 470 -62.80 18.69 -11.52
N ILE A 471 -63.55 17.76 -12.11
CA ILE A 471 -63.89 17.77 -13.53
C ILE A 471 -65.40 17.87 -13.70
N GLU A 472 -65.84 18.88 -14.45
CA GLU A 472 -67.24 19.21 -14.67
C GLU A 472 -67.55 19.27 -16.17
N LEU A 473 -68.73 18.77 -16.55
CA LEU A 473 -69.36 19.00 -17.84
C LEU A 473 -70.28 20.20 -17.71
N LEU A 474 -70.13 21.16 -18.61
CA LEU A 474 -71.02 22.31 -18.75
C LEU A 474 -71.80 22.21 -20.05
N LYS A 475 -73.05 22.68 -20.06
CA LYS A 475 -73.87 22.87 -21.27
C LYS A 475 -74.34 24.32 -21.32
N ALA A 476 -74.15 25.00 -22.45
CA ALA A 476 -74.39 26.44 -22.58
C ALA A 476 -73.72 27.28 -21.46
N GLY A 477 -72.59 26.82 -20.93
CA GLY A 477 -71.86 27.45 -19.83
C GLY A 477 -72.39 27.15 -18.41
N VAL A 478 -73.54 26.50 -18.27
CA VAL A 478 -74.11 26.09 -16.98
C VAL A 478 -73.66 24.68 -16.62
N LEU A 479 -73.44 24.41 -15.32
CA LEU A 479 -73.09 23.07 -14.84
C LEU A 479 -74.15 22.05 -15.26
N ASN A 480 -73.76 21.09 -16.09
CA ASN A 480 -74.61 19.97 -16.49
C ASN A 480 -74.36 18.75 -15.61
N ARG A 481 -73.10 18.43 -15.33
CA ARG A 481 -72.71 17.25 -14.54
C ARG A 481 -71.34 17.43 -13.91
N VAL A 482 -71.16 16.92 -12.69
CA VAL A 482 -69.81 16.67 -12.16
C VAL A 482 -69.35 15.29 -12.63
N ILE A 483 -68.28 15.24 -13.42
CA ILE A 483 -67.69 13.99 -13.93
C ILE A 483 -66.84 13.34 -12.85
N ALA A 484 -66.01 14.14 -12.17
CA ALA A 484 -65.21 13.72 -11.04
C ALA A 484 -65.20 14.84 -9.99
N LEU A 485 -65.57 14.53 -8.74
CA LEU A 485 -65.51 15.49 -7.63
C LEU A 485 -64.05 15.75 -7.20
N SER A 486 -63.20 14.73 -7.31
CA SER A 486 -61.77 14.77 -7.03
C SER A 486 -61.09 13.63 -7.79
N THR A 487 -60.14 13.96 -8.65
CA THR A 487 -59.27 13.00 -9.33
C THR A 487 -57.83 13.52 -9.35
N LEU A 488 -56.85 12.64 -9.48
CA LEU A 488 -55.44 13.02 -9.45
C LEU A 488 -55.15 14.01 -10.59
N ASN A 489 -54.31 15.01 -10.35
CA ASN A 489 -53.85 15.93 -11.38
C ASN A 489 -52.74 15.31 -12.25
N ASP A 490 -52.99 14.12 -12.81
CA ASP A 490 -52.04 13.34 -13.60
C ASP A 490 -52.16 13.55 -15.11
N GLY A 491 -53.11 14.39 -15.54
CA GLY A 491 -53.32 14.77 -16.93
C GLY A 491 -54.41 13.97 -17.65
N SER A 492 -55.07 13.01 -17.00
CA SER A 492 -56.15 12.25 -17.65
C SER A 492 -57.28 11.81 -16.72
N GLN A 493 -58.50 11.74 -17.26
CA GLN A 493 -59.66 11.18 -16.57
C GLN A 493 -60.53 10.42 -17.56
N THR A 494 -60.77 9.15 -17.27
CA THR A 494 -61.73 8.34 -18.01
C THR A 494 -63.16 8.73 -17.62
N TRP A 495 -64.01 8.93 -18.63
CA TRP A 495 -65.43 9.25 -18.48
C TRP A 495 -66.30 8.35 -19.35
N ALA A 496 -67.17 7.57 -18.71
CA ALA A 496 -68.27 6.88 -19.39
C ALA A 496 -69.43 7.84 -19.59
N ILE A 497 -69.71 8.21 -20.84
CA ILE A 497 -70.78 9.16 -21.17
C ILE A 497 -72.13 8.46 -20.97
N PRO A 498 -73.00 8.95 -20.06
CA PRO A 498 -74.28 8.29 -19.79
C PRO A 498 -75.15 8.18 -21.04
N THR A 499 -75.87 7.07 -21.19
CA THR A 499 -76.85 6.89 -22.28
C THR A 499 -78.00 7.90 -22.22
N ILE A 500 -78.26 8.46 -21.05
CA ILE A 500 -79.27 9.52 -20.82
C ILE A 500 -78.76 10.94 -21.11
N GLN A 501 -77.50 11.11 -21.55
CA GLN A 501 -76.96 12.44 -21.83
C GLN A 501 -77.67 13.06 -23.04
N THR A 502 -78.21 14.27 -22.88
CA THR A 502 -78.87 14.96 -24.00
C THR A 502 -77.86 15.30 -25.10
N PRO A 503 -78.14 15.06 -26.39
CA PRO A 503 -77.29 15.55 -27.46
C PRO A 503 -77.16 17.09 -27.45
N GLY A 504 -76.06 17.61 -27.98
CA GLY A 504 -75.78 19.05 -28.06
C GLY A 504 -74.37 19.35 -28.54
N SER A 505 -74.14 20.55 -29.07
CA SER A 505 -72.84 21.03 -29.59
C SER A 505 -72.18 22.10 -28.72
N ASP A 506 -72.78 22.39 -27.57
CA ASP A 506 -72.45 23.48 -26.67
C ASP A 506 -71.87 22.99 -25.32
N TYR A 507 -71.25 21.81 -25.34
CA TYR A 507 -70.63 21.23 -24.15
C TYR A 507 -69.21 21.73 -23.94
N LYS A 508 -68.82 21.94 -22.68
CA LYS A 508 -67.43 22.20 -22.28
C LYS A 508 -67.02 21.30 -21.12
N ILE A 509 -65.75 20.92 -21.08
CA ILE A 509 -65.13 20.35 -19.88
C ILE A 509 -64.47 21.47 -19.10
N ARG A 510 -64.77 21.58 -17.81
CA ARG A 510 -64.09 22.47 -16.86
C ARG A 510 -63.25 21.64 -15.90
N ILE A 511 -62.00 22.06 -15.70
CA ILE A 511 -61.08 21.51 -14.71
C ILE A 511 -60.83 22.60 -13.66
N THR A 512 -61.00 22.27 -12.39
CA THR A 512 -60.79 23.19 -11.25
C THR A 512 -59.89 22.54 -10.21
N SER A 513 -58.89 23.26 -9.68
CA SER A 513 -58.10 22.79 -8.53
C SER A 513 -59.01 22.52 -7.34
N THR A 514 -58.83 21.39 -6.68
CA THR A 514 -59.50 21.14 -5.38
C THR A 514 -58.86 21.91 -4.24
N SER A 515 -57.59 22.30 -4.37
CA SER A 515 -56.85 23.03 -3.33
C SER A 515 -57.05 24.55 -3.41
N ASN A 516 -57.34 25.08 -4.60
CA ASN A 516 -57.68 26.49 -4.80
C ASN A 516 -58.61 26.69 -6.00
N PRO A 517 -59.93 26.82 -5.79
CA PRO A 517 -60.92 26.92 -6.87
C PRO A 517 -60.75 28.10 -7.84
N VAL A 518 -59.92 29.10 -7.50
CA VAL A 518 -59.57 30.20 -8.42
C VAL A 518 -58.82 29.67 -9.65
N TYR A 519 -58.09 28.56 -9.51
CA TYR A 519 -57.41 27.92 -10.62
C TYR A 519 -58.39 26.99 -11.34
N THR A 520 -58.94 27.47 -12.44
CA THR A 520 -59.87 26.73 -13.29
C THR A 520 -59.63 27.08 -14.75
N ASN A 521 -59.88 26.13 -15.65
CA ASN A 521 -60.00 26.40 -17.08
C ASN A 521 -61.12 25.56 -17.70
N SER A 522 -61.64 25.98 -18.85
CA SER A 522 -62.64 25.23 -19.61
C SER A 522 -62.20 25.03 -21.06
N SER A 523 -62.56 23.89 -21.64
CA SER A 523 -62.34 23.62 -23.06
C SER A 523 -63.13 24.58 -23.96
N SER A 524 -62.80 24.57 -25.25
CA SER A 524 -63.72 25.02 -26.29
C SER A 524 -64.96 24.11 -26.36
N ASN A 525 -66.01 24.57 -27.06
CA ASN A 525 -67.24 23.79 -27.22
C ASN A 525 -66.96 22.50 -28.01
N PHE A 526 -67.48 21.38 -27.52
CA PHE A 526 -67.48 20.10 -28.24
C PHE A 526 -68.91 19.54 -28.30
N SER A 527 -69.12 18.57 -29.19
CA SER A 527 -70.42 17.96 -29.41
C SER A 527 -70.53 16.61 -28.71
N ILE A 528 -71.72 16.33 -28.19
CA ILE A 528 -72.15 15.00 -27.79
C ILE A 528 -73.33 14.61 -28.67
N SER A 529 -73.21 13.52 -29.43
CA SER A 529 -74.27 13.00 -30.31
C SER A 529 -74.83 11.68 -29.81
N SER A 530 -76.00 11.30 -30.33
CA SER A 530 -76.54 9.95 -30.20
C SER A 530 -75.58 8.88 -30.69
#